data_AF-A0A929DPA7-F1
#
_entry.id   AF-A0A929DPA7-F1
#
_cell.length_a   1.000
_cell.length_b   1.000
_cell.length_c   1.000
_cell.angle_alpha   90.00
_cell.angle_beta   90.00
_cell.angle_gamma   90.00
#
_symmetry.space_group_name_H-M   'P 1'
#
loop_
_entity.id
_entity.type
_entity.pdbx_description
1 polymer ?
#
loop_
_entity_poly.entity_id
_entity_poly.type
_entity_poly.pdbx_seq_one_letter_code
_entity_poly.pdbx_strand_id
1 'polypeptide(L)'
;MNVSGTIKTWIWCPIIITVLALISSIYNWPISASAPTLVTILVIGLVIAVTGVRRKDLEFSLLRLRQIAGYFNRRFMGDSSLSIFAIIDSLFSIDNPKLWDWARACDMSKRVFNTWCDSFINRMESDVRSGRLKDYLYTYLNELWLVNNHYFEFIEQFYEVAEKVEIPPETVDQYNRLVVEYNAFAQEFRESISGFKRITRTEIEPPSVRFAQELAPVK
;
A
#
# COMPACT_ATOMS: atom_id res chain seq x y z
N MET A 1 13.24 14.41 10.10
CA MET A 1 12.33 15.56 10.32
C MET A 1 12.93 16.81 9.69
N ASN A 2 12.49 17.20 8.48
CA ASN A 2 12.84 18.47 7.86
C ASN A 2 11.55 19.13 7.34
N VAL A 3 10.75 19.66 8.26
CA VAL A 3 9.44 20.30 7.99
C VAL A 3 9.60 21.81 7.72
N SER A 4 10.81 22.36 7.88
CA SER A 4 11.08 23.81 7.86
C SER A 4 10.96 24.47 6.47
N GLY A 5 11.35 23.78 5.39
CA GLY A 5 11.46 24.40 4.07
C GLY A 5 10.12 24.83 3.45
N THR A 6 9.12 23.96 3.50
CA THR A 6 7.84 24.18 2.79
C THR A 6 6.97 25.23 3.47
N ILE A 7 6.96 25.26 4.80
CA ILE A 7 6.22 26.27 5.59
C ILE A 7 6.88 27.64 5.45
N LYS A 8 8.23 27.68 5.36
CA LYS A 8 8.94 28.90 4.97
C LYS A 8 8.46 29.38 3.61
N THR A 9 8.57 28.62 2.53
CA THR A 9 8.15 29.11 1.19
C THR A 9 6.70 29.59 1.09
N TRP A 10 5.78 29.00 1.86
CA TRP A 10 4.36 29.35 1.82
C TRP A 10 4.05 30.72 2.45
N ILE A 11 4.77 31.10 3.52
CA ILE A 11 4.60 32.39 4.20
C ILE A 11 5.26 33.54 3.43
N TRP A 12 6.29 33.26 2.61
CA TRP A 12 7.02 34.31 1.89
C TRP A 12 6.25 34.87 0.70
N CYS A 13 5.41 34.10 0.01
CA CYS A 13 4.66 34.62 -1.14
C CYS A 13 3.68 35.76 -0.76
N PRO A 14 2.81 35.61 0.27
CA PRO A 14 1.96 36.70 0.73
C PRO A 14 2.76 37.91 1.23
N ILE A 15 3.88 37.68 1.92
CA ILE A 15 4.75 38.76 2.42
C ILE A 15 5.37 39.53 1.24
N ILE A 16 5.91 38.84 0.24
CA ILE A 16 6.50 39.45 -0.96
C ILE A 16 5.44 40.22 -1.75
N ILE A 17 4.23 39.66 -1.91
CA ILE A 17 3.10 40.34 -2.56
C ILE A 17 2.73 41.62 -1.80
N THR A 18 2.66 41.56 -0.46
CA THR A 18 2.31 42.71 0.38
C THR A 18 3.39 43.79 0.34
N VAL A 19 4.67 43.40 0.37
CA VAL A 19 5.81 44.31 0.28
C VAL A 19 5.90 44.95 -1.11
N LEU A 20 5.71 44.19 -2.19
CA LEU A 20 5.69 44.75 -3.55
C LEU A 20 4.51 45.69 -3.77
N ALA A 21 3.33 45.38 -3.22
CA ALA A 21 2.16 46.25 -3.28
C ALA A 21 2.40 47.58 -2.53
N LEU A 22 3.03 47.53 -1.36
CA LEU A 22 3.45 48.71 -0.59
C LEU A 22 4.46 49.57 -1.36
N ILE A 23 5.50 48.96 -1.94
CA ILE A 23 6.51 49.68 -2.73
C ILE A 23 5.87 50.29 -3.99
N SER A 24 5.02 49.54 -4.71
CA SER A 24 4.30 50.04 -5.89
C SER A 24 3.41 51.24 -5.57
N SER A 25 2.81 51.26 -4.38
CA SER A 25 1.98 52.38 -3.88
C SER A 25 2.82 53.60 -3.53
N ILE A 26 3.96 53.41 -2.85
CA ILE A 26 4.89 54.49 -2.49
C ILE A 26 5.50 55.16 -3.73
N TYR A 27 5.84 54.37 -4.75
CA TYR A 27 6.48 54.86 -5.98
C TYR A 27 5.50 55.20 -7.11
N ASN A 28 4.18 55.15 -6.88
CA ASN A 28 3.13 55.43 -7.88
C ASN A 28 3.31 54.69 -9.20
N TRP A 29 3.69 53.42 -9.16
CA TRP A 29 3.79 52.62 -10.38
C TRP A 29 2.42 52.49 -11.05
N PRO A 30 2.35 52.61 -12.38
CA PRO A 30 1.10 52.46 -13.11
C PRO A 30 0.54 51.05 -12.87
N ILE A 31 -0.77 50.98 -12.61
CA ILE A 31 -1.49 49.73 -12.30
C ILE A 31 -1.31 48.70 -13.42
N SER A 32 -1.16 49.16 -14.66
CA SER A 32 -0.88 48.31 -15.83
C SER A 32 0.44 47.53 -15.73
N ALA A 33 1.42 47.99 -14.93
CA ALA A 33 2.68 47.31 -14.70
C ALA A 33 2.68 46.48 -13.42
N SER A 34 2.08 46.96 -12.33
CA SER A 34 2.10 46.27 -11.04
C SER A 34 1.13 45.08 -10.95
N ALA A 35 -0.07 45.22 -11.53
CA ALA A 35 -1.08 44.16 -11.53
C ALA A 35 -0.60 42.84 -12.18
N PRO A 36 -0.02 42.82 -13.41
CA PRO A 36 0.42 41.57 -14.04
C PRO A 36 1.57 40.90 -13.28
N THR A 37 2.49 41.67 -12.69
CA THR A 37 3.59 41.12 -11.89
C THR A 37 3.08 40.43 -10.63
N LEU A 38 2.14 41.06 -9.90
CA LEU A 38 1.54 40.47 -8.71
C LEU A 38 0.75 39.20 -9.03
N VAL A 39 -0.01 39.20 -10.14
CA VAL A 39 -0.75 38.02 -10.60
C VAL A 39 0.21 36.87 -10.94
N THR A 40 1.32 37.16 -11.61
CA THR A 40 2.30 36.13 -11.99
C THR A 40 2.97 35.53 -10.76
N ILE A 41 3.36 36.35 -9.78
CA ILE A 41 3.92 35.88 -8.50
C ILE A 41 2.89 35.02 -7.74
N LEU A 42 1.63 35.44 -7.72
CA LEU A 42 0.55 34.68 -7.08
C LEU A 42 0.38 33.30 -7.75
N VAL A 43 0.35 33.24 -9.08
CA VAL A 43 0.21 31.98 -9.82
C VAL A 43 1.40 31.05 -9.54
N ILE A 44 2.63 31.57 -9.55
CA ILE A 44 3.83 30.77 -9.23
C ILE A 44 3.76 30.26 -7.78
N GLY A 45 3.41 31.11 -6.83
CA GLY A 45 3.25 30.74 -5.42
C GLY A 45 2.18 29.66 -5.22
N LEU A 46 1.05 29.77 -5.93
CA LEU A 46 -0.02 28.77 -5.91
C LEU A 46 0.44 27.43 -6.49
N VAL A 47 1.15 27.45 -7.63
CA VAL A 47 1.69 26.23 -8.25
C VAL A 47 2.68 25.54 -7.31
N ILE A 48 3.57 26.29 -6.66
CA ILE A 48 4.53 25.75 -5.68
C ILE A 48 3.78 25.16 -4.47
N ALA A 49 2.73 25.84 -3.97
CA ALA A 49 1.93 25.35 -2.85
C ALA A 49 1.20 24.04 -3.20
N VAL A 50 0.54 23.99 -4.35
CA VAL A 50 -0.19 22.80 -4.82
C VAL A 50 0.76 21.62 -5.04
N THR A 51 1.92 21.85 -5.65
CA THR A 51 2.93 20.80 -5.85
C THR A 51 3.56 20.33 -4.54
N GLY A 52 3.77 21.24 -3.57
CA GLY A 52 4.27 20.92 -2.23
C GLY A 52 3.31 20.06 -1.42
N VAL A 53 2.01 20.36 -1.44
CA VAL A 53 0.98 19.53 -0.77
C VAL A 53 0.93 18.13 -1.39
N ARG A 54 0.89 18.03 -2.72
CA ARG A 54 0.91 16.73 -3.41
C ARG A 54 2.12 15.88 -3.05
N ARG A 55 3.29 16.49 -2.90
CA ARG A 55 4.52 15.78 -2.51
C ARG A 55 4.40 15.17 -1.11
N LYS A 56 3.85 15.91 -0.14
CA LYS A 56 3.64 15.41 1.22
C LYS A 56 2.63 14.27 1.26
N ASP A 57 1.53 14.39 0.50
CA ASP A 57 0.53 13.33 0.40
C ASP A 57 1.15 12.06 -0.20
N LEU A 58 1.97 12.19 -1.26
CA LEU A 58 2.72 11.08 -1.82
C LEU A 58 3.66 10.44 -0.80
N GLU A 59 4.47 11.22 -0.08
CA GLU A 59 5.37 10.72 0.97
C GLU A 59 4.60 9.93 2.04
N PHE A 60 3.44 10.42 2.48
CA PHE A 60 2.59 9.72 3.44
C PHE A 60 2.08 8.38 2.88
N SER A 61 1.57 8.37 1.65
CA SER A 61 1.06 7.14 1.05
C SER A 61 2.17 6.12 0.81
N LEU A 62 3.38 6.56 0.44
CA LEU A 62 4.56 5.71 0.31
C LEU A 62 4.93 5.03 1.64
N LEU A 63 4.87 5.75 2.76
CA LEU A 63 5.07 5.16 4.09
C LEU A 63 4.00 4.12 4.41
N ARG A 64 2.74 4.39 4.06
CA ARG A 64 1.64 3.45 4.25
C ARG A 64 1.82 2.17 3.43
N LEU A 65 2.23 2.28 2.16
CA LEU A 65 2.53 1.12 1.31
C LEU A 65 3.64 0.25 1.92
N ARG A 66 4.69 0.88 2.45
CA ARG A 66 5.76 0.17 3.17
C ARG A 66 5.24 -0.57 4.40
N GLN A 67 4.39 0.09 5.19
CA GLN A 67 3.80 -0.53 6.39
C GLN A 67 2.97 -1.75 6.03
N ILE A 68 2.13 -1.65 4.99
CA ILE A 68 1.27 -2.74 4.52
C ILE A 68 2.10 -3.89 3.98
N ALA A 69 3.11 -3.61 3.14
CA ALA A 69 4.00 -4.64 2.62
C ALA A 69 4.76 -5.37 3.74
N GLY A 70 5.30 -4.61 4.70
CA GLY A 70 5.98 -5.17 5.86
C GLY A 70 5.06 -5.96 6.78
N TYR A 71 3.82 -5.50 6.95
CA TYR A 71 2.79 -6.23 7.68
C TYR A 71 2.48 -7.56 7.00
N PHE A 72 2.23 -7.54 5.69
CA PHE A 72 1.94 -8.74 4.91
C PHE A 72 3.05 -9.78 5.06
N ASN A 73 4.32 -9.39 4.82
CA ASN A 73 5.46 -10.32 4.94
C ASN A 73 5.56 -10.94 6.33
N ARG A 74 5.49 -10.12 7.39
CA ARG A 74 5.60 -10.61 8.76
C ARG A 74 4.44 -11.51 9.19
N ARG A 75 3.22 -11.23 8.72
CA ARG A 75 2.01 -11.90 9.21
C ARG A 75 1.64 -13.12 8.40
N PHE A 76 1.89 -13.13 7.10
CA PHE A 76 1.39 -14.15 6.17
C PHE A 76 2.49 -14.94 5.48
N MET A 77 3.76 -14.52 5.61
CA MET A 77 4.90 -15.17 5.00
C MET A 77 5.92 -15.66 6.03
N GLY A 78 6.99 -16.31 5.55
CA GLY A 78 8.05 -16.90 6.36
C GLY A 78 7.53 -18.06 7.21
N ASP A 79 7.92 -18.06 8.47
CA ASP A 79 7.56 -19.07 9.48
C ASP A 79 6.30 -18.67 10.28
N SER A 80 5.49 -17.74 9.76
CA SER A 80 4.27 -17.33 10.45
C SER A 80 3.27 -18.48 10.54
N SER A 81 2.75 -18.72 11.75
CA SER A 81 1.63 -19.64 11.97
C SER A 81 0.33 -19.16 11.33
N LEU A 82 0.20 -17.88 10.97
CA LEU A 82 -0.90 -17.37 10.17
C LEU A 82 -0.56 -17.29 8.69
N SER A 83 0.41 -18.06 8.21
CA SER A 83 0.57 -18.25 6.77
C SER A 83 -0.43 -19.30 6.28
N ILE A 84 -1.06 -19.06 5.13
CA ILE A 84 -1.88 -20.08 4.45
C ILE A 84 -1.05 -21.33 4.18
N PHE A 85 0.24 -21.19 3.88
CA PHE A 85 1.13 -22.32 3.66
C PHE A 85 1.35 -23.14 4.94
N ALA A 86 1.43 -22.50 6.12
CA ALA A 86 1.52 -23.22 7.39
C ALA A 86 0.24 -23.98 7.73
N ILE A 87 -0.91 -23.44 7.33
CA ILE A 87 -2.22 -24.09 7.48
C ILE A 87 -2.37 -25.24 6.47
N ILE A 88 -1.88 -25.09 5.24
CA ILE A 88 -1.81 -26.18 4.26
C ILE A 88 -0.89 -27.29 4.78
N ASP A 89 0.24 -26.95 5.41
CA ASP A 89 1.17 -27.93 5.99
C ASP A 89 0.50 -28.77 7.11
N SER A 90 -0.49 -28.25 7.84
CA SER A 90 -1.19 -29.03 8.87
C SER A 90 -2.03 -30.19 8.29
N LEU A 91 -2.36 -30.13 7.01
CA LEU A 91 -3.10 -31.18 6.30
C LEU A 91 -2.32 -32.49 6.16
N PHE A 92 -1.00 -32.48 6.35
CA PHE A 92 -0.21 -33.71 6.42
C PHE A 92 -0.60 -34.62 7.59
N SER A 93 -1.33 -34.09 8.59
CA SER A 93 -1.91 -34.90 9.69
C SER A 93 -3.10 -35.77 9.25
N ILE A 94 -3.72 -35.49 8.11
CA ILE A 94 -4.86 -36.22 7.57
C ILE A 94 -4.33 -37.33 6.66
N ASP A 95 -4.80 -38.57 6.82
CA ASP A 95 -4.40 -39.70 5.99
C ASP A 95 -5.08 -39.66 4.60
N ASN A 96 -4.63 -38.74 3.74
CA ASN A 96 -5.14 -38.56 2.37
C ASN A 96 -3.99 -38.25 1.39
N PRO A 97 -3.55 -39.24 0.58
CA PRO A 97 -2.42 -39.07 -0.33
C PRO A 97 -2.61 -37.95 -1.37
N LYS A 98 -3.84 -37.74 -1.86
CA LYS A 98 -4.11 -36.67 -2.84
C LYS A 98 -3.96 -35.29 -2.21
N LEU A 99 -4.36 -35.16 -0.96
CA LEU A 99 -4.22 -33.93 -0.18
C LEU A 99 -2.73 -33.61 0.06
N TRP A 100 -1.94 -34.63 0.36
CA TRP A 100 -0.49 -34.49 0.54
C TRP A 100 0.23 -34.07 -0.74
N ASP A 101 -0.16 -34.62 -1.88
CA ASP A 101 0.44 -34.26 -3.16
C ASP A 101 0.12 -32.80 -3.54
N TRP A 102 -1.11 -32.33 -3.27
CA TRP A 102 -1.46 -30.93 -3.41
C TRP A 102 -0.68 -30.03 -2.43
N ALA A 103 -0.66 -30.38 -1.14
CA ALA A 103 0.07 -29.62 -0.12
C ALA A 103 1.57 -29.49 -0.46
N ARG A 104 2.19 -30.59 -0.94
CA ARG A 104 3.59 -30.59 -1.39
C ARG A 104 3.81 -29.73 -2.63
N ALA A 105 2.83 -29.62 -3.53
CA ALA A 105 2.93 -28.70 -4.66
C ALA A 105 2.95 -27.23 -4.21
N CYS A 106 2.30 -26.91 -3.09
CA CYS A 106 2.29 -25.56 -2.50
C CYS A 106 3.65 -25.15 -1.88
N ASP A 107 4.55 -26.09 -1.57
CA ASP A 107 5.88 -25.78 -1.00
C ASP A 107 6.72 -24.88 -1.92
N MET A 108 6.66 -25.12 -3.23
CA MET A 108 7.38 -24.29 -4.20
C MET A 108 6.80 -22.88 -4.22
N SER A 109 5.47 -22.75 -4.14
CA SER A 109 4.80 -21.45 -4.03
C SER A 109 5.24 -20.71 -2.78
N LYS A 110 5.24 -21.37 -1.61
CA LYS A 110 5.73 -20.78 -0.34
C LYS A 110 7.12 -20.15 -0.49
N ARG A 111 8.06 -20.87 -1.12
CA ARG A 111 9.43 -20.37 -1.36
C ARG A 111 9.47 -19.18 -2.30
N VAL A 112 8.68 -19.22 -3.38
CA VAL A 112 8.58 -18.12 -4.35
C VAL A 112 8.04 -16.87 -3.68
N PHE A 113 6.96 -16.99 -2.90
CA PHE A 113 6.39 -15.86 -2.18
C PHE A 113 7.35 -15.30 -1.13
N ASN A 114 8.03 -16.14 -0.35
CA ASN A 114 9.03 -15.68 0.63
C ASN A 114 10.14 -14.87 -0.06
N THR A 115 10.73 -15.44 -1.12
CA THR A 115 11.79 -14.78 -1.90
C THR A 115 11.30 -13.47 -2.50
N TRP A 116 10.08 -13.46 -3.04
CA TRP A 116 9.48 -12.28 -3.62
C TRP A 116 9.26 -11.20 -2.54
N CYS A 117 8.69 -11.54 -1.39
CA CYS A 117 8.42 -10.58 -0.32
C CYS A 117 9.70 -9.96 0.24
N ASP A 118 10.74 -10.77 0.43
CA ASP A 118 12.04 -10.28 0.89
C ASP A 118 12.68 -9.34 -0.15
N SER A 119 12.67 -9.73 -1.43
CA SER A 119 13.16 -8.88 -2.53
C SER A 119 12.36 -7.58 -2.66
N PHE A 120 11.03 -7.66 -2.56
CA PHE A 120 10.12 -6.53 -2.65
C PHE A 120 10.38 -5.52 -1.53
N ILE A 121 10.48 -5.97 -0.28
CA ILE A 121 10.78 -5.11 0.87
C ILE A 121 12.18 -4.48 0.72
N ASN A 122 13.18 -5.26 0.32
CA ASN A 122 14.55 -4.75 0.15
C ASN A 122 14.64 -3.68 -0.95
N ARG A 123 14.00 -3.90 -2.10
CA ARG A 123 13.92 -2.91 -3.18
C ARG A 123 13.18 -1.66 -2.74
N MET A 124 12.02 -1.83 -2.11
CA MET A 124 11.24 -0.71 -1.60
C MET A 124 12.05 0.10 -0.59
N GLU A 125 12.75 -0.54 0.34
CA GLU A 125 13.58 0.16 1.33
C GLU A 125 14.75 0.90 0.68
N SER A 126 15.42 0.29 -0.30
CA SER A 126 16.47 0.94 -1.10
C SER A 126 15.95 2.19 -1.84
N ASP A 127 14.78 2.08 -2.47
CA ASP A 127 14.15 3.19 -3.21
C ASP A 127 13.61 4.29 -2.31
N VAL A 128 13.17 3.96 -1.10
CA VAL A 128 12.86 4.94 -0.05
C VAL A 128 14.12 5.71 0.34
N ARG A 129 15.22 5.00 0.62
CA ARG A 129 16.50 5.62 1.04
C ARG A 129 17.09 6.51 -0.05
N SER A 130 16.94 6.13 -1.32
CA SER A 130 17.43 6.91 -2.46
C SER A 130 16.46 8.01 -2.93
N GLY A 131 15.26 8.10 -2.34
CA GLY A 131 14.24 9.09 -2.70
C GLY A 131 13.56 8.85 -4.06
N ARG A 132 13.72 7.64 -4.64
CA ARG A 132 13.19 7.23 -5.94
C ARG A 132 11.85 6.52 -5.86
N LEU A 133 11.35 6.21 -4.66
CA LEU A 133 10.12 5.44 -4.48
C LEU A 133 8.91 6.07 -5.18
N LYS A 134 8.85 7.40 -5.27
CA LYS A 134 7.80 8.14 -6.00
C LYS A 134 7.72 7.78 -7.49
N ASP A 135 8.86 7.42 -8.10
CA ASP A 135 8.96 7.14 -9.53
C ASP A 135 8.46 5.72 -9.84
N TYR A 136 8.50 4.83 -8.84
CA TYR A 136 8.10 3.42 -8.93
C TYR A 136 6.83 3.08 -8.16
N LEU A 137 6.15 4.07 -7.59
CA LEU A 137 4.99 3.86 -6.71
C LEU A 137 3.91 3.01 -7.37
N TYR A 138 3.58 3.31 -8.62
CA TYR A 138 2.59 2.55 -9.39
C TYR A 138 3.02 1.09 -9.57
N THR A 139 4.29 0.87 -9.89
CA THR A 139 4.87 -0.48 -10.02
C THR A 139 4.76 -1.25 -8.72
N TYR A 140 5.18 -0.67 -7.59
CA TYR A 140 5.12 -1.33 -6.27
C TYR A 140 3.69 -1.66 -5.84
N LEU A 141 2.74 -0.76 -6.12
CA LEU A 141 1.33 -1.00 -5.80
C LEU A 141 0.76 -2.15 -6.62
N ASN A 142 1.04 -2.18 -7.92
CA ASN A 142 0.60 -3.23 -8.83
C ASN A 142 1.23 -4.58 -8.46
N GLU A 143 2.52 -4.59 -8.17
CA GLU A 143 3.26 -5.76 -7.71
C GLU A 143 2.67 -6.34 -6.41
N LEU A 144 2.44 -5.51 -5.38
CA LEU A 144 1.83 -5.95 -4.12
C LEU A 144 0.41 -6.46 -4.32
N TRP A 145 -0.35 -5.83 -5.21
CA TRP A 145 -1.69 -6.28 -5.55
C TRP A 145 -1.70 -7.67 -6.21
N LEU A 146 -0.85 -7.89 -7.22
CA LEU A 146 -0.73 -9.18 -7.89
C LEU A 146 -0.38 -10.29 -6.89
N VAL A 147 0.57 -10.03 -5.99
CA VAL A 147 0.94 -11.00 -4.97
C VAL A 147 -0.17 -11.26 -3.98
N ASN A 148 -0.90 -10.22 -3.53
CA ASN A 148 -2.06 -10.43 -2.68
C ASN A 148 -3.12 -11.30 -3.38
N ASN A 149 -3.38 -11.07 -4.65
CA ASN A 149 -4.34 -11.86 -5.41
C ASN A 149 -3.92 -13.33 -5.54
N HIS A 150 -2.65 -13.60 -5.82
CA HIS A 150 -2.15 -14.97 -5.87
C HIS A 150 -2.13 -15.63 -4.50
N TYR A 151 -1.83 -14.87 -3.44
CA TYR A 151 -1.93 -15.40 -2.08
C TYR A 151 -3.36 -15.80 -1.75
N PHE A 152 -4.33 -14.97 -2.13
CA PHE A 152 -5.75 -15.25 -1.96
C PHE A 152 -6.21 -16.51 -2.70
N GLU A 153 -5.65 -16.83 -3.87
CA GLU A 153 -5.97 -18.07 -4.60
C GLU A 153 -5.65 -19.31 -3.75
N PHE A 154 -4.60 -19.30 -2.92
CA PHE A 154 -4.32 -20.41 -2.00
C PHE A 154 -5.31 -20.47 -0.83
N ILE A 155 -5.79 -19.31 -0.37
CA ILE A 155 -6.85 -19.27 0.66
C ILE A 155 -8.14 -19.87 0.11
N GLU A 156 -8.52 -19.50 -1.12
CA GLU A 156 -9.70 -20.02 -1.81
C GLU A 156 -9.59 -21.52 -2.07
N GLN A 157 -8.45 -21.99 -2.58
CA GLN A 157 -8.20 -23.42 -2.77
C GLN A 157 -8.26 -24.20 -1.46
N PHE A 158 -7.69 -23.68 -0.38
CA PHE A 158 -7.78 -24.33 0.93
C PHE A 158 -9.24 -24.41 1.40
N TYR A 159 -10.01 -23.33 1.25
CA TYR A 159 -11.43 -23.31 1.60
C TYR A 159 -12.20 -24.39 0.84
N GLU A 160 -12.02 -24.49 -0.48
CA GLU A 160 -12.67 -25.52 -1.31
C GLU A 160 -12.28 -26.95 -0.93
N VAL A 161 -11.04 -27.16 -0.46
CA VAL A 161 -10.56 -28.44 0.05
C VAL A 161 -11.20 -28.75 1.40
N ALA A 162 -11.28 -27.76 2.28
CA ALA A 162 -11.87 -27.86 3.60
C ALA A 162 -13.37 -28.15 3.59
N GLU A 163 -14.10 -27.72 2.56
CA GLU A 163 -15.50 -28.08 2.38
C GLU A 163 -15.70 -29.56 1.99
N LYS A 164 -14.68 -30.20 1.40
CA LYS A 164 -14.78 -31.55 0.84
C LYS A 164 -14.16 -32.62 1.72
N VAL A 165 -13.35 -32.23 2.70
CA VAL A 165 -12.56 -33.14 3.53
C VAL A 165 -12.77 -32.78 4.99
N GLU A 166 -12.89 -33.79 5.86
CA GLU A 166 -12.94 -33.56 7.29
C GLU A 166 -11.57 -33.10 7.79
N ILE A 167 -11.48 -31.83 8.20
CA ILE A 167 -10.26 -31.21 8.68
C ILE A 167 -10.25 -31.20 10.23
N PRO A 168 -9.09 -31.46 10.87
CA PRO A 168 -8.96 -31.35 12.32
C PRO A 168 -9.42 -29.98 12.85
N PRO A 169 -10.11 -29.92 13.99
CA PRO A 169 -10.67 -28.67 14.53
C PRO A 169 -9.58 -27.62 14.79
N GLU A 170 -8.38 -28.03 15.20
CA GLU A 170 -7.24 -27.13 15.40
C GLU A 170 -6.83 -26.38 14.11
N THR A 171 -6.92 -27.06 12.96
CA THR A 171 -6.61 -26.46 11.65
C THR A 171 -7.73 -25.51 11.22
N VAL A 172 -8.99 -25.84 11.50
CA VAL A 172 -10.14 -24.95 11.26
C VAL A 172 -10.01 -23.66 12.07
N ASP A 173 -9.67 -23.78 13.36
CA ASP A 173 -9.45 -22.62 14.23
C ASP A 173 -8.30 -21.74 13.74
N GLN A 174 -7.20 -22.34 13.32
CA GLN A 174 -6.05 -21.63 12.77
C GLN A 174 -6.40 -20.92 11.46
N TYR A 175 -7.15 -21.57 10.57
CA TYR A 175 -7.64 -20.97 9.33
C TYR A 175 -8.58 -19.80 9.60
N ASN A 176 -9.54 -19.93 10.51
CA ASN A 176 -10.47 -18.84 10.82
C ASN A 176 -9.73 -17.62 11.42
N ARG A 177 -8.67 -17.83 12.20
CA ARG A 177 -7.78 -16.74 12.64
C ARG A 177 -7.05 -16.07 11.48
N LEU A 178 -6.54 -16.85 10.51
CA LEU A 178 -5.98 -16.31 9.27
C LEU A 178 -7.03 -15.46 8.55
N VAL A 179 -8.27 -15.94 8.38
CA VAL A 179 -9.33 -15.23 7.64
C VAL A 179 -9.61 -13.87 8.23
N VAL A 180 -9.78 -13.78 9.56
CA VAL A 180 -10.02 -12.50 10.25
C VAL A 180 -8.87 -11.51 10.00
N GLU A 181 -7.64 -11.97 10.16
CA GLU A 181 -6.43 -11.15 10.01
C GLU A 181 -6.20 -10.73 8.55
N TYR A 182 -6.41 -11.65 7.62
CA TYR A 182 -6.31 -11.40 6.18
C TYR A 182 -7.39 -10.41 5.74
N ASN A 183 -8.63 -10.55 6.19
CA ASN A 183 -9.72 -9.64 5.82
C ASN A 183 -9.49 -8.23 6.36
N ALA A 184 -8.96 -8.08 7.58
CA ALA A 184 -8.54 -6.79 8.12
C ALA A 184 -7.43 -6.16 7.27
N PHE A 185 -6.41 -6.93 6.91
CA PHE A 185 -5.34 -6.48 6.00
C PHE A 185 -5.89 -6.07 4.63
N ALA A 186 -6.76 -6.89 4.04
CA ALA A 186 -7.34 -6.70 2.73
C ALA A 186 -8.15 -5.39 2.66
N GLN A 187 -8.91 -5.11 3.72
CA GLN A 187 -9.62 -3.84 3.88
C GLN A 187 -8.65 -2.65 3.94
N GLU A 188 -7.62 -2.71 4.79
CA GLU A 188 -6.62 -1.64 4.88
C GLU A 188 -5.88 -1.41 3.56
N PHE A 189 -5.57 -2.49 2.84
CA PHE A 189 -4.94 -2.44 1.54
C PHE A 189 -5.83 -1.74 0.50
N ARG A 190 -7.11 -2.12 0.45
CA ARG A 190 -8.11 -1.48 -0.43
C ARG A 190 -8.26 0.02 -0.14
N GLU A 191 -8.32 0.40 1.13
CA GLU A 191 -8.37 1.81 1.53
C GLU A 191 -7.13 2.57 1.13
N SER A 192 -5.95 1.95 1.23
CA SER A 192 -4.69 2.54 0.85
C SER A 192 -4.62 2.80 -0.65
N ILE A 193 -5.02 1.81 -1.47
CA ILE A 193 -5.11 1.98 -2.93
C ILE A 193 -6.11 3.08 -3.30
N SER A 194 -7.26 3.15 -2.61
CA SER A 194 -8.25 4.20 -2.83
C SER A 194 -7.69 5.59 -2.51
N GLY A 195 -6.92 5.70 -1.41
CA GLY A 195 -6.18 6.90 -1.06
C GLY A 195 -5.16 7.30 -2.12
N PHE A 196 -4.41 6.33 -2.67
CA PHE A 196 -3.46 6.55 -3.75
C PHE A 196 -4.12 7.08 -5.02
N LYS A 197 -5.23 6.47 -5.46
CA LYS A 197 -5.99 6.92 -6.65
C LYS A 197 -6.37 8.39 -6.57
N ARG A 198 -6.79 8.85 -5.38
CA ARG A 198 -7.15 10.26 -5.14
C ARG A 198 -5.97 11.20 -5.35
N ILE A 199 -4.75 10.77 -5.03
CA ILE A 199 -3.53 11.57 -5.09
C ILE A 199 -2.96 11.59 -6.52
N THR A 200 -2.95 10.45 -7.20
CA THR A 200 -2.37 10.33 -8.55
C THR A 200 -3.32 10.77 -9.66
N ARG A 201 -4.62 10.96 -9.38
CA ARG A 201 -5.68 11.28 -10.37
C ARG A 201 -5.70 10.33 -11.57
N THR A 202 -5.20 9.12 -11.38
CA THR A 202 -5.15 8.09 -12.42
C THR A 202 -6.50 7.37 -12.51
N GLU A 203 -6.95 7.07 -13.73
CA GLU A 203 -8.20 6.33 -14.01
C GLU A 203 -8.13 4.84 -13.65
N ILE A 204 -7.10 4.39 -12.95
CA ILE A 204 -6.94 3.00 -12.55
C ILE A 204 -8.09 2.62 -11.62
N GLU A 205 -8.87 1.61 -12.01
CA GLU A 205 -9.91 1.03 -11.18
C GLU A 205 -9.24 0.44 -9.92
N PRO A 206 -9.72 0.75 -8.70
CA PRO A 206 -9.16 0.13 -7.52
C PRO A 206 -9.32 -1.38 -7.70
N PRO A 207 -8.24 -2.16 -7.58
CA PRO A 207 -8.34 -3.58 -7.76
C PRO A 207 -9.36 -4.15 -6.77
N SER A 208 -10.15 -5.11 -7.24
CA SER A 208 -11.09 -5.85 -6.41
C SER A 208 -10.32 -6.70 -5.41
N VAL A 209 -10.01 -6.11 -4.25
CA VAL A 209 -9.45 -6.87 -3.14
C VAL A 209 -10.52 -7.84 -2.65
N ARG A 210 -10.21 -9.14 -2.69
CA ARG A 210 -11.11 -10.24 -2.32
C ARG A 210 -10.98 -10.55 -0.83
N PHE A 211 -12.11 -10.88 -0.19
CA PHE A 211 -12.18 -11.29 1.21
C PHE A 211 -12.32 -12.81 1.31
N ALA A 212 -11.66 -13.38 2.30
CA ALA A 212 -11.69 -14.81 2.59
C ALA A 212 -12.94 -15.18 3.40
N GLN A 213 -13.38 -16.41 3.23
CA GLN A 213 -14.56 -16.97 3.89
C GLN A 213 -14.12 -17.83 5.10
N GLU A 214 -14.84 -17.69 6.20
CA GLU A 214 -14.63 -18.53 7.39
C GLU A 214 -15.23 -19.92 7.19
N LEU A 215 -14.61 -20.93 7.78
CA LEU A 215 -15.17 -22.27 7.87
C LEU A 215 -16.14 -22.34 9.04
N ALA A 216 -17.29 -22.97 8.81
CA ALA A 216 -18.26 -23.21 9.87
C ALA A 216 -17.60 -24.03 11.00
N PRO A 217 -17.83 -23.68 12.27
CA PRO A 217 -17.36 -24.53 13.36
C PRO A 217 -17.99 -25.92 13.21
N VAL A 218 -17.14 -26.95 13.27
CA VAL A 218 -17.56 -28.35 13.22
C VAL A 218 -18.58 -28.56 14.36
N LYS A 219 -19.77 -29.08 14.01
CA LYS A 219 -20.85 -29.37 14.97
C LYS A 219 -20.48 -30.47 15.94
#